data_AF-A0A480NQ58-F1
#
_entry.id   AF-A0A480NQ58-F1
#
_cell.length_a   1.000
_cell.length_b   1.000
_cell.length_c   1.000
_cell.angle_alpha   90.00
_cell.angle_beta   90.00
_cell.angle_gamma   90.00
#
_symmetry.space_group_name_H-M   'P 1'
#
loop_
_entity.id
_entity.type
_entity.pdbx_description
1 polymer ?
#
loop_
_entity_poly.entity_id
_entity_poly.type
_entity_poly.pdbx_seq_one_letter_code
_entity_poly.pdbx_strand_id
1 'polypeptide(L)'
;PGDSRRAGLSAELQSPPCSLECARCAAAVRACPLLPSAGTAVTMPNFAGTWKMRSSENFDELLKALGVNAMLRKVAVAAASKPHVEIRQDGDQFYIKTSTTVRTTEINFKVGEGFEEETVDGRKCRSLATWENENKIHCTQTLLEGDGPKTYWTRELANDELILTFGADDVVCTRIYVRE
;
A
#
# COMPACT_ATOMS: atom_id res chain seq x y z
N PRO A 1 -36.61 22.32 -45.68
CA PRO A 1 -37.47 21.52 -46.59
C PRO A 1 -37.20 20.02 -46.41
N GLY A 2 -38.15 19.28 -45.84
CA GLY A 2 -38.12 17.81 -45.76
C GLY A 2 -38.08 17.22 -44.36
N ASP A 3 -39.14 17.45 -43.58
CA ASP A 3 -39.54 16.69 -42.39
C ASP A 3 -40.38 15.48 -42.84
N SER A 4 -40.18 14.28 -42.26
CA SER A 4 -41.27 13.31 -41.97
C SER A 4 -40.77 12.01 -41.32
N ARG A 5 -40.92 11.95 -40.00
CA ARG A 5 -41.65 10.94 -39.19
C ARG A 5 -41.68 9.47 -39.66
N ARG A 6 -41.29 8.58 -38.73
CA ARG A 6 -41.96 7.28 -38.54
C ARG A 6 -42.37 7.14 -37.07
N ALA A 7 -43.62 6.78 -36.87
CA ALA A 7 -44.34 6.66 -35.60
C ALA A 7 -44.77 5.20 -35.34
N GLY A 8 -45.23 4.92 -34.12
CA GLY A 8 -45.94 3.70 -33.68
C GLY A 8 -45.12 2.90 -32.67
N LEU A 9 -45.26 3.01 -31.35
CA LEU A 9 -46.40 3.03 -30.41
C LEU A 9 -47.00 1.64 -30.09
N SER A 10 -47.12 1.40 -28.78
CA SER A 10 -47.45 0.19 -28.00
C SER A 10 -48.87 -0.38 -28.13
N ALA A 11 -49.05 -1.64 -27.71
CA ALA A 11 -50.21 -2.21 -26.98
C ALA A 11 -49.92 -3.72 -26.77
N GLU A 12 -49.73 -4.24 -25.54
CA GLU A 12 -50.70 -4.59 -24.48
C GLU A 12 -51.35 -5.99 -24.59
N LEU A 13 -51.08 -6.78 -23.53
CA LEU A 13 -51.83 -7.82 -22.82
C LEU A 13 -52.84 -8.75 -23.52
N GLN A 14 -52.65 -10.06 -23.28
CA GLN A 14 -53.75 -10.94 -22.84
C GLN A 14 -53.20 -12.19 -22.10
N SER A 15 -53.53 -12.37 -20.82
CA SER A 15 -53.50 -13.66 -20.09
C SER A 15 -54.87 -14.35 -20.21
N PRO A 16 -55.02 -15.68 -19.97
CA PRO A 16 -55.51 -16.18 -18.66
C PRO A 16 -55.08 -17.68 -18.37
N PRO A 17 -55.79 -18.51 -17.55
CA PRO A 17 -55.52 -18.74 -16.12
C PRO A 17 -55.39 -20.24 -15.72
N CYS A 18 -55.16 -20.52 -14.41
CA CYS A 18 -55.48 -21.76 -13.66
C CYS A 18 -54.79 -23.08 -14.14
N SER A 19 -54.51 -24.13 -13.36
CA SER A 19 -54.88 -24.61 -12.02
C SER A 19 -53.97 -25.81 -11.67
N LEU A 20 -53.90 -26.16 -10.39
CA LEU A 20 -53.26 -27.36 -9.81
C LEU A 20 -53.63 -28.68 -10.53
N GLU A 21 -52.70 -29.62 -10.67
CA GLU A 21 -52.74 -30.96 -10.01
C GLU A 21 -51.55 -31.90 -10.36
N CYS A 22 -51.04 -32.54 -9.30
CA CYS A 22 -50.55 -33.92 -9.17
C CYS A 22 -49.51 -34.57 -10.12
N ALA A 23 -48.38 -34.90 -9.48
CA ALA A 23 -47.82 -36.26 -9.34
C ALA A 23 -46.74 -36.77 -10.33
N ARG A 24 -45.56 -36.96 -9.72
CA ARG A 24 -44.59 -38.06 -9.92
C ARG A 24 -43.81 -38.08 -11.24
N CYS A 25 -42.57 -37.62 -11.17
CA CYS A 25 -41.45 -38.36 -11.76
C CYS A 25 -40.14 -38.02 -11.05
N ALA A 26 -39.65 -38.96 -10.24
CA ALA A 26 -38.30 -38.94 -9.71
C ALA A 26 -37.36 -39.50 -10.79
N ALA A 27 -36.46 -38.69 -11.32
CA ALA A 27 -35.31 -39.19 -12.07
C ALA A 27 -34.18 -38.14 -12.12
N ALA A 28 -33.13 -38.42 -11.37
CA ALA A 28 -31.73 -38.11 -11.66
C ALA A 28 -31.37 -36.65 -12.03
N VAL A 29 -31.27 -35.79 -11.01
CA VAL A 29 -30.34 -34.64 -11.07
C VAL A 29 -28.93 -35.22 -10.97
N ARG A 30 -28.26 -35.40 -12.11
CA ARG A 30 -26.81 -35.57 -12.17
C ARG A 30 -26.18 -34.34 -11.53
N ALA A 31 -25.61 -34.50 -10.34
CA ALA A 31 -24.78 -33.49 -9.71
C ALA A 31 -23.57 -33.21 -10.60
N CYS A 32 -23.51 -32.01 -11.20
CA CYS A 32 -22.27 -31.45 -11.73
C CYS A 32 -21.36 -31.09 -10.55
N PRO A 33 -20.15 -31.66 -10.42
CA PRO A 33 -19.17 -31.17 -9.46
C PRO A 33 -18.31 -30.13 -10.19
N LEU A 34 -18.86 -28.93 -10.39
CA LEU A 34 -18.05 -27.74 -10.64
C LEU A 34 -18.34 -26.77 -9.50
N LEU A 35 -17.87 -27.15 -8.32
CA LEU A 35 -17.58 -26.18 -7.28
C LEU A 35 -16.50 -25.25 -7.85
N PRO A 36 -16.70 -23.93 -7.93
CA PRO A 36 -15.58 -23.02 -8.05
C PRO A 36 -14.71 -23.28 -6.82
N SER A 37 -13.43 -23.61 -7.04
CA SER A 37 -12.48 -23.74 -5.93
C SER A 37 -12.60 -22.47 -5.10
N ALA A 38 -12.85 -22.60 -3.80
CA ALA A 38 -12.81 -21.46 -2.90
C ALA A 38 -11.47 -20.76 -3.15
N GLY A 39 -11.53 -19.59 -3.79
CA GLY A 39 -10.36 -18.76 -3.95
C GLY A 39 -9.85 -18.52 -2.54
N THR A 40 -8.63 -18.97 -2.26
CA THR A 40 -7.92 -18.55 -1.06
C THR A 40 -8.05 -17.04 -1.04
N ALA A 41 -8.77 -16.49 -0.06
CA ALA A 41 -8.82 -15.05 0.11
C ALA A 41 -7.37 -14.63 0.30
N VAL A 42 -6.78 -14.01 -0.73
CA VAL A 42 -5.45 -13.42 -0.63
C VAL A 42 -5.61 -12.34 0.43
N THR A 43 -5.21 -12.68 1.65
CA THR A 43 -5.39 -11.80 2.79
C THR A 43 -4.26 -10.81 2.68
N MET A 44 -4.54 -9.67 2.05
CA MET A 44 -3.51 -8.66 1.90
C MET A 44 -2.97 -8.25 3.27
N PRO A 45 -1.65 -8.03 3.38
CA PRO A 45 -1.04 -7.61 4.63
C PRO A 45 -1.66 -6.29 5.09
N ASN A 46 -1.96 -6.19 6.39
CA ASN A 46 -2.54 -5.00 6.98
C ASN A 46 -1.48 -4.19 7.74
N PHE A 47 -0.90 -3.21 7.07
CA PHE A 47 0.04 -2.24 7.65
C PHE A 47 -0.66 -1.14 8.42
N ALA A 48 -1.98 -0.99 8.25
CA ALA A 48 -2.72 0.11 8.86
C ALA A 48 -2.62 0.09 10.38
N GLY A 49 -2.49 1.27 10.97
CA GLY A 49 -2.40 1.46 12.41
C GLY A 49 -1.32 2.46 12.80
N THR A 50 -1.15 2.55 14.11
CA THR A 50 -0.20 3.44 14.75
C THR A 50 0.98 2.63 15.27
N TRP A 51 2.17 3.13 15.01
CA TRP A 51 3.42 2.41 15.22
C TRP A 51 4.41 3.30 15.99
N LYS A 52 4.97 2.75 17.07
CA LYS A 52 6.03 3.38 17.85
C LYS A 52 7.35 2.65 17.65
N MET A 53 8.43 3.40 17.50
CA MET A 53 9.76 2.81 17.35
C MET A 53 10.20 2.11 18.63
N ARG A 54 10.63 0.84 18.51
CA ARG A 54 11.27 0.07 19.57
C ARG A 54 12.79 0.17 19.50
N SER A 55 13.36 0.05 18.31
CA SER A 55 14.81 0.12 18.11
C SER A 55 15.17 0.77 16.76
N SER A 56 16.37 1.32 16.69
CA SER A 56 16.97 1.88 15.47
C SER A 56 18.45 1.57 15.47
N GLU A 57 18.94 0.99 14.38
CA GLU A 57 20.33 0.61 14.19
C GLU A 57 20.90 1.36 12.99
N ASN A 58 22.14 1.82 13.10
CA ASN A 58 22.92 2.41 12.00
C ASN A 58 22.37 3.69 11.34
N PHE A 59 21.46 4.42 12.02
CA PHE A 59 20.87 5.64 11.47
C PHE A 59 21.87 6.78 11.27
N ASP A 60 22.86 6.96 12.16
CA ASP A 60 23.91 7.97 11.99
C ASP A 60 24.80 7.68 10.78
N GLU A 61 25.18 6.41 10.57
CA GLU A 61 25.99 6.02 9.41
C GLU A 61 25.21 6.15 8.10
N LEU A 62 23.91 5.88 8.09
CA LEU A 62 23.06 6.17 6.93
C LEU A 62 23.10 7.66 6.58
N LEU A 63 22.87 8.54 7.56
CA LEU A 63 22.90 9.99 7.33
C LEU A 63 24.29 10.46 6.87
N LYS A 64 25.36 9.83 7.37
CA LYS A 64 26.74 10.11 6.95
C LYS A 64 26.98 9.68 5.50
N ALA A 65 26.47 8.51 5.09
CA ALA A 65 26.53 8.05 3.69
C ALA A 65 25.76 8.98 2.74
N LEU A 66 24.67 9.58 3.23
CA LEU A 66 23.91 10.62 2.52
C LEU A 66 24.62 12.00 2.49
N GLY A 67 25.81 12.12 3.08
CA GLY A 67 26.60 13.37 3.08
C GLY A 67 26.18 14.38 4.15
N VAL A 68 25.34 14.00 5.11
CA VAL A 68 24.90 14.91 6.19
C VAL A 68 26.07 15.17 7.15
N ASN A 69 26.35 16.44 7.44
CA ASN A 69 27.44 16.82 8.33
C ASN A 69 27.20 16.40 9.79
N ALA A 70 28.27 16.20 10.55
CA ALA A 70 28.22 15.59 11.89
C ALA A 70 27.33 16.34 12.90
N MET A 71 27.23 17.66 12.80
CA MET A 71 26.37 18.45 13.69
C MET A 71 24.89 18.19 13.40
N LEU A 72 24.50 18.22 12.12
CA LEU A 72 23.12 17.95 11.71
C LEU A 72 22.71 16.50 12.00
N ARG A 73 23.63 15.53 11.86
CA ARG A 73 23.32 14.14 12.19
C ARG A 73 22.98 13.94 13.66
N LYS A 74 23.72 14.56 14.59
CA LYS A 74 23.41 14.50 16.03
C LYS A 74 22.00 15.03 16.32
N VAL A 75 21.62 16.14 15.69
CA VAL A 75 20.28 16.71 15.82
C VAL A 75 19.24 15.77 15.22
N ALA A 76 19.48 15.21 14.04
CA ALA A 76 18.56 14.30 13.37
C ALA A 76 18.36 12.99 14.16
N VAL A 77 19.42 12.40 14.70
CA VAL A 77 19.36 11.21 15.57
C VAL A 77 18.53 11.49 16.82
N ALA A 78 18.76 12.63 17.47
CA ALA A 78 17.98 13.03 18.64
C ALA A 78 16.51 13.28 18.30
N ALA A 79 16.24 13.95 17.18
CA ALA A 79 14.89 14.28 16.73
C ALA A 79 14.07 13.05 16.33
N ALA A 80 14.72 12.10 15.64
CA ALA A 80 14.14 10.86 15.17
C ALA A 80 14.34 9.70 16.16
N SER A 81 14.57 9.98 17.45
CA SER A 81 14.76 8.97 18.48
C SER A 81 13.44 8.28 18.89
N LYS A 82 12.31 8.98 18.75
CA LYS A 82 10.96 8.48 19.08
C LYS A 82 9.94 8.91 18.04
N PRO A 83 10.07 8.49 16.77
CA PRO A 83 9.10 8.81 15.75
C PRO A 83 7.80 8.05 16.02
N HIS A 84 6.71 8.73 15.74
CA HIS A 84 5.38 8.17 15.72
C HIS A 84 4.95 8.03 14.26
N VAL A 85 4.57 6.82 13.86
CA VAL A 85 4.20 6.50 12.47
C VAL A 85 2.75 6.07 12.43
N GLU A 86 1.93 6.80 11.67
CA GLU A 86 0.55 6.44 11.38
C GLU A 86 0.48 5.97 9.92
N ILE A 87 -0.07 4.77 9.70
CA ILE A 87 -0.29 4.20 8.39
C ILE A 87 -1.79 4.01 8.19
N ARG A 88 -2.30 4.52 7.07
CA ARG A 88 -3.63 4.16 6.55
C ARG A 88 -3.44 3.43 5.24
N GLN A 89 -4.15 2.32 5.10
CA GLN A 89 -4.06 1.46 3.93
C GLN A 89 -5.48 1.17 3.42
N ASP A 90 -5.68 1.40 2.13
CA ASP A 90 -6.89 1.00 1.39
C ASP A 90 -6.46 0.22 0.15
N GLY A 91 -6.42 -1.09 0.28
CA GLY A 91 -5.84 -1.98 -0.72
C GLY A 91 -4.35 -1.71 -0.94
N ASP A 92 -4.01 -1.28 -2.17
CA ASP A 92 -2.66 -0.86 -2.57
C ASP A 92 -2.40 0.64 -2.35
N GLN A 93 -3.39 1.40 -1.89
CA GLN A 93 -3.25 2.82 -1.57
C GLN A 93 -2.76 2.99 -0.13
N PHE A 94 -1.65 3.70 0.04
CA PHE A 94 -1.04 3.99 1.33
C PHE A 94 -0.99 5.48 1.59
N TYR A 95 -1.31 5.84 2.83
CA TYR A 95 -0.96 7.11 3.44
C TYR A 95 -0.07 6.83 4.65
N ILE A 96 1.08 7.45 4.69
CA ILE A 96 2.03 7.30 5.80
C ILE A 96 2.38 8.67 6.34
N LYS A 97 2.11 8.88 7.62
CA LYS A 97 2.48 10.06 8.37
C LYS A 97 3.54 9.70 9.38
N THR A 98 4.72 10.32 9.27
CA THR A 98 5.82 10.16 10.22
C THR A 98 6.00 11.46 10.98
N SER A 99 5.79 11.43 12.29
CA SER A 99 5.95 12.59 13.17
C SER A 99 7.16 12.40 14.07
N THR A 100 8.11 13.33 14.00
CA THR A 100 9.28 13.43 14.90
C THR A 100 9.17 14.71 15.73
N THR A 101 10.08 14.93 16.68
CA THR A 101 10.08 16.17 17.49
C THR A 101 10.37 17.43 16.67
N VAL A 102 10.97 17.30 15.49
CA VAL A 102 11.41 18.43 14.66
C VAL A 102 10.61 18.54 13.36
N ARG A 103 10.19 17.41 12.78
CA ARG A 103 9.54 17.39 11.46
C ARG A 103 8.42 16.35 11.43
N THR A 104 7.32 16.72 10.78
CA THR A 104 6.29 15.79 10.35
C THR A 104 6.33 15.69 8.84
N THR A 105 6.36 14.47 8.31
CA THR A 105 6.27 14.17 6.88
C THR A 105 5.05 13.32 6.60
N GLU A 106 4.43 13.54 5.45
CA GLU A 106 3.24 12.83 5.02
C GLU A 106 3.43 12.42 3.56
N ILE A 107 3.26 11.14 3.26
CA ILE A 107 3.32 10.62 1.89
C ILE A 107 2.04 9.88 1.56
N ASN A 108 1.56 10.06 0.33
CA ASN A 108 0.46 9.31 -0.26
C ASN A 108 0.98 8.64 -1.51
N PHE A 109 0.88 7.32 -1.59
CA PHE A 109 1.32 6.57 -2.77
C PHE A 109 0.45 5.35 -2.98
N LYS A 110 0.44 4.86 -4.22
CA LYS A 110 -0.17 3.59 -4.58
C LYS A 110 0.92 2.64 -5.04
N VAL A 111 0.91 1.40 -4.53
CA VAL A 111 1.91 0.41 -4.91
C VAL A 111 1.82 0.14 -6.42
N GLY A 112 2.97 0.14 -7.09
CA GLY A 112 3.09 0.01 -8.55
C GLY A 112 3.05 1.35 -9.31
N GLU A 113 2.74 2.47 -8.64
CA GLU A 113 2.70 3.80 -9.26
C GLU A 113 3.82 4.70 -8.73
N GLY A 114 4.44 5.46 -9.63
CA GLY A 114 5.50 6.40 -9.26
C GLY A 114 4.95 7.66 -8.60
N PHE A 115 5.59 8.13 -7.54
CA PHE A 115 5.20 9.33 -6.79
C PHE A 115 6.42 10.19 -6.44
N GLU A 116 6.20 11.43 -5.99
CA GLU A 116 7.26 12.31 -5.52
C GLU A 116 7.28 12.34 -4.00
N GLU A 117 8.48 12.25 -3.41
CA GLU A 117 8.70 12.40 -1.98
C GLU A 117 10.06 13.03 -1.69
N GLU A 118 10.41 13.15 -0.42
CA GLU A 118 11.74 13.55 0.01
C GLU A 118 12.48 12.35 0.61
N THR A 119 13.76 12.24 0.27
CA THR A 119 14.71 11.34 0.95
C THR A 119 14.85 11.71 2.42
N VAL A 120 15.44 10.82 3.23
CA VAL A 120 15.63 11.03 4.68
C VAL A 120 16.41 12.30 5.01
N ASP A 121 17.32 12.71 4.12
CA ASP A 121 18.10 13.95 4.24
C ASP A 121 17.40 15.20 3.65
N GLY A 122 16.22 15.05 3.05
CA GLY A 122 15.36 16.13 2.59
C GLY A 122 15.53 16.52 1.12
N ARG A 123 16.25 15.74 0.30
CA ARG A 123 16.32 15.96 -1.15
C ARG A 123 15.09 15.37 -1.83
N LYS A 124 14.53 16.11 -2.80
CA LYS A 124 13.38 15.66 -3.60
C LYS A 124 13.76 14.49 -4.50
N CYS A 125 12.91 13.48 -4.53
CA CYS A 125 13.10 12.28 -5.32
C CYS A 125 11.77 11.78 -5.90
N ARG A 126 11.88 11.04 -7.00
CA ARG A 126 10.81 10.20 -7.53
C ARG A 126 10.97 8.79 -6.98
N SER A 127 9.90 8.25 -6.46
CA SER A 127 9.86 6.97 -5.78
C SER A 127 8.90 6.00 -6.47
N LEU A 128 9.22 4.71 -6.41
CA LEU A 128 8.38 3.63 -6.92
C LEU A 128 8.32 2.52 -5.88
N ALA A 129 7.16 2.37 -5.24
CA ALA A 129 6.90 1.30 -4.28
C ALA A 129 6.37 0.06 -5.00
N THR A 130 6.87 -1.11 -4.66
CA THR A 130 6.48 -2.41 -5.23
C THR A 130 6.42 -3.47 -4.13
N TRP A 131 5.54 -4.47 -4.30
CA TRP A 131 5.53 -5.64 -3.44
C TRP A 131 6.73 -6.54 -3.78
N GLU A 132 7.66 -6.70 -2.85
CA GLU A 132 8.77 -7.66 -2.97
C GLU A 132 8.30 -9.07 -2.64
N ASN A 133 7.41 -9.18 -1.66
CA ASN A 133 6.69 -10.39 -1.30
C ASN A 133 5.34 -10.02 -0.65
N GLU A 134 4.60 -11.02 -0.14
CA GLU A 134 3.27 -10.82 0.46
C GLU A 134 3.26 -9.84 1.64
N ASN A 135 4.36 -9.72 2.39
CA ASN A 135 4.41 -8.90 3.62
C ASN A 135 5.43 -7.76 3.54
N LYS A 136 6.05 -7.52 2.39
CA LYS A 136 7.17 -6.58 2.24
C LYS A 136 7.01 -5.69 1.02
N ILE A 137 7.05 -4.39 1.28
CA ILE A 137 7.12 -3.35 0.25
C ILE A 137 8.59 -2.93 0.11
N HIS A 138 9.07 -2.88 -1.12
CA HIS A 138 10.34 -2.26 -1.49
C HIS A 138 10.07 -1.00 -2.31
N CYS A 139 10.71 0.10 -1.95
CA CYS A 139 10.61 1.35 -2.68
C CYS A 139 11.97 1.89 -3.06
N THR A 140 12.21 2.02 -4.35
CA THR A 140 13.41 2.66 -4.89
C THR A 140 13.18 4.16 -4.98
N GLN A 141 14.19 4.96 -4.63
CA GLN A 141 14.14 6.41 -4.70
C GLN A 141 15.21 6.92 -5.68
N THR A 142 14.81 7.81 -6.58
CA THR A 142 15.69 8.43 -7.58
C THR A 142 15.62 9.94 -7.42
N LEU A 143 16.75 10.60 -7.17
CA LEU A 143 16.80 12.06 -7.00
C LEU A 143 16.30 12.78 -8.25
N LEU A 144 15.51 13.85 -8.06
CA LEU A 144 15.06 14.70 -9.16
C LEU A 144 16.17 15.64 -9.65
N GLU A 145 17.02 16.07 -8.74
CA GLU A 145 18.13 16.99 -9.00
C GLU A 145 19.38 16.55 -8.23
N GLY A 146 20.53 16.70 -8.87
CA GLY A 146 21.83 16.37 -8.31
C GLY A 146 22.17 14.87 -8.36
N ASP A 147 23.39 14.57 -7.91
CA ASP A 147 23.89 13.21 -7.78
C ASP A 147 23.90 12.78 -6.31
N GLY A 148 23.88 11.47 -6.08
CA GLY A 148 23.91 10.93 -4.74
C GLY A 148 23.96 9.40 -4.72
N PRO A 149 24.08 8.81 -3.52
CA PRO A 149 23.99 7.37 -3.35
C PRO A 149 22.63 6.87 -3.81
N LYS A 150 22.56 5.61 -4.25
CA LYS A 150 21.29 4.95 -4.55
C LYS A 150 20.54 4.70 -3.25
N THR A 151 19.37 5.30 -3.10
CA THR A 151 18.57 5.16 -1.89
C THR A 151 17.33 4.32 -2.12
N TYR A 152 16.93 3.60 -1.08
CA TYR A 152 15.70 2.84 -1.05
C TYR A 152 15.18 2.74 0.37
N TRP A 153 13.90 2.38 0.51
CA TRP A 153 13.35 1.97 1.78
C TRP A 153 12.51 0.70 1.62
N THR A 154 12.43 -0.10 2.67
CA THR A 154 11.50 -1.24 2.75
C THR A 154 10.62 -1.14 3.98
N ARG A 155 9.43 -1.72 3.89
CA ARG A 155 8.51 -1.92 5.02
C ARG A 155 8.04 -3.35 5.00
N GLU A 156 8.34 -4.09 6.06
CA GLU A 156 8.00 -5.50 6.20
C GLU A 156 7.19 -5.72 7.49
N LEU A 157 6.09 -6.47 7.39
CA LEU A 157 5.36 -6.96 8.55
C LEU A 157 5.87 -8.37 8.90
N ALA A 158 6.41 -8.52 10.11
CA ALA A 158 6.87 -9.79 10.62
C ALA A 158 6.64 -9.86 12.13
N ASN A 159 6.04 -10.96 12.63
CA ASN A 159 5.84 -11.20 14.07
C ASN A 159 5.19 -10.03 14.83
N ASP A 160 4.14 -9.43 14.26
CA ASP A 160 3.44 -8.23 14.79
C ASP A 160 4.31 -6.96 14.89
N GLU A 161 5.48 -6.97 14.27
CA GLU A 161 6.38 -5.84 14.16
C GLU A 161 6.39 -5.29 12.74
N LEU A 162 6.65 -4.00 12.64
CA LEU A 162 6.88 -3.31 11.40
C LEU A 162 8.38 -3.00 11.29
N ILE A 163 9.06 -3.72 10.39
CA ILE A 163 10.49 -3.58 10.14
C ILE A 163 10.69 -2.61 8.98
N LEU A 164 11.32 -1.47 9.28
CA LEU A 164 11.72 -0.47 8.30
C LEU A 164 13.20 -0.61 8.01
N THR A 165 13.56 -0.69 6.74
CA THR A 165 14.95 -0.64 6.30
C THR A 165 15.15 0.56 5.41
N PHE A 166 16.22 1.31 5.61
CA PHE A 166 16.66 2.40 4.75
C PHE A 166 18.05 2.06 4.23
N GLY A 167 18.23 2.14 2.91
CA GLY A 167 19.53 1.91 2.28
C GLY A 167 20.05 3.16 1.59
N ALA A 168 21.36 3.33 1.63
CA ALA A 168 22.12 4.28 0.83
C ALA A 168 23.43 3.60 0.40
N ASP A 169 23.52 3.22 -0.88
CA ASP A 169 24.56 2.32 -1.40
C ASP A 169 24.73 1.06 -0.53
N ASP A 170 25.93 0.85 0.05
CA ASP A 170 26.25 -0.31 0.88
C ASP A 170 25.82 -0.16 2.35
N VAL A 171 25.31 1.02 2.74
CA VAL A 171 24.91 1.30 4.13
C VAL A 171 23.43 1.03 4.32
N VAL A 172 23.13 0.22 5.34
CA VAL A 172 21.77 -0.17 5.70
C VAL A 172 21.48 0.27 7.14
N CYS A 173 20.33 0.91 7.33
CA CYS A 173 19.75 1.25 8.62
C CYS A 173 18.45 0.48 8.80
N THR A 174 18.29 -0.15 9.97
CA THR A 174 17.09 -0.91 10.31
C THR A 174 16.40 -0.28 11.52
N ARG A 175 15.09 -0.17 11.46
CA ARG A 175 14.24 0.38 12.52
C ARG A 175 13.07 -0.55 12.75
N ILE A 176 12.88 -0.99 13.98
CA ILE A 176 11.80 -1.89 14.37
C ILE A 176 10.74 -1.08 15.08
N TYR A 177 9.50 -1.22 14.64
CA TYR A 177 8.33 -0.58 15.22
C TYR A 177 7.37 -1.63 15.76
N VAL A 178 6.68 -1.27 16.81
CA VAL A 178 5.59 -2.05 17.39
C VAL A 178 4.29 -1.28 17.29
N ARG A 179 3.19 -2.00 17.14
CA ARG A 179 1.86 -1.41 17.20
C ARG A 179 1.65 -0.74 18.55
N GLU A 180 1.07 0.46 18.52
CA GLU A 180 0.65 1.18 19.72
C GLU A 180 -0.68 0.66 20.26
#